data_AF-A0A2T5K1I0-F1
#
_entry.id   AF-A0A2T5K1I0-F1
#
_cell.length_a   1.000
_cell.length_b   1.000
_cell.length_c   1.000
_cell.angle_alpha   90.00
_cell.angle_beta   90.00
_cell.angle_gamma   90.00
#
_symmetry.space_group_name_H-M   'P 1'
#
loop_
_entity.id
_entity.type
_entity.pdbx_description
1 polymer ?
#
loop_
_entity_poly.entity_id
_entity_poly.type
_entity_poly.pdbx_seq_one_letter_code
_entity_poly.pdbx_strand_id
1 'polypeptide(L)'
;MRPVIFVAALFGYAAAFTAQAGVLGPEGWAPTGCGALPQKPIIDSSTAEAFNKSIGTINEWQKQLQAYHDCMVKEANADSTAVNKGATAEQARINEAIEKVNQDATAGRQKVERSSSSPSPVLVPPAGTMPGGQGY
;
A
#
# COMPACT_ATOMS: atom_id res chain seq x y z
N MET A 1 -23.96 32.71 -26.30
CA MET A 1 -22.72 31.96 -26.58
C MET A 1 -21.93 31.90 -25.28
N ARG A 2 -21.77 30.71 -24.68
CA ARG A 2 -21.13 30.51 -23.38
C ARG A 2 -19.68 30.06 -23.62
N PRO A 3 -18.66 30.65 -22.97
CA PRO A 3 -17.30 30.14 -23.07
C PRO A 3 -17.18 28.89 -22.18
N VAL A 4 -16.80 27.77 -22.79
CA VAL A 4 -16.42 26.55 -22.09
C VAL A 4 -14.95 26.69 -21.69
N ILE A 5 -14.68 26.84 -20.40
CA ILE A 5 -13.32 26.87 -19.85
C ILE A 5 -12.85 25.41 -19.74
N PHE A 6 -11.91 25.00 -20.58
CA PHE A 6 -11.21 23.74 -20.46
C PHE A 6 -10.16 23.85 -19.34
N VAL A 7 -10.43 23.22 -18.20
CA VAL A 7 -9.44 23.02 -17.14
C VAL A 7 -8.58 21.83 -17.54
N ALA A 8 -7.42 22.10 -18.14
CA ALA A 8 -6.39 21.10 -18.37
C ALA A 8 -5.66 20.83 -17.05
N ALA A 9 -6.14 19.85 -16.28
CA ALA A 9 -5.41 19.33 -15.12
C ALA A 9 -4.26 18.44 -15.63
N LEU A 10 -3.07 19.03 -15.75
CA LEU A 10 -1.81 18.31 -15.96
C LEU A 10 -1.48 17.52 -14.68
N PHE A 11 -1.87 16.25 -14.65
CA PHE A 11 -1.31 15.29 -13.69
C PHE A 11 0.14 14.99 -14.12
N GLY A 12 1.08 15.79 -13.63
CA GLY A 12 2.49 15.49 -13.67
C GLY A 12 2.78 14.33 -12.71
N TYR A 13 2.56 13.10 -13.17
CA TYR A 13 3.08 11.92 -12.48
C TYR A 13 4.58 11.87 -12.74
N ALA A 14 5.35 12.55 -11.88
CA ALA A 14 6.79 12.36 -11.84
C ALA A 14 7.05 10.90 -11.49
N ALA A 15 7.38 10.09 -12.50
CA ALA A 15 7.95 8.78 -12.28
C ALA A 15 9.29 8.99 -11.58
N ALA A 16 9.27 8.99 -10.25
CA ALA A 16 10.45 8.76 -9.45
C ALA A 16 10.94 7.36 -9.85
N PHE A 17 11.93 7.29 -10.72
CA PHE A 17 12.76 6.10 -10.85
C PHE A 17 13.42 5.91 -9.48
N THR A 18 12.74 5.18 -8.59
CA THR A 18 13.40 4.59 -7.46
C THR A 18 14.39 3.62 -8.09
N ALA A 19 15.66 4.00 -8.10
CA ALA A 19 16.73 3.01 -8.18
C ALA A 19 16.50 2.10 -6.98
N GLN A 20 15.72 1.03 -7.18
CA GLN A 20 15.50 0.01 -6.17
C GLN A 20 16.89 -0.54 -5.85
N ALA A 21 17.19 -0.67 -4.57
CA ALA A 21 18.53 -1.08 -4.17
C ALA A 21 18.77 -2.53 -4.64
N GLY A 22 17.75 -3.38 -4.55
CA GLY A 22 17.68 -4.68 -5.19
C GLY A 22 16.42 -4.87 -6.06
N VAL A 23 16.19 -6.10 -6.51
CA VAL A 23 15.00 -6.48 -7.30
C VAL A 23 14.38 -7.73 -6.69
N LEU A 24 13.05 -7.69 -6.49
CA LEU A 24 12.26 -8.85 -6.11
C LEU A 24 11.69 -9.51 -7.37
N GLY A 25 12.16 -10.72 -7.68
CA GLY A 25 11.70 -11.54 -8.81
C GLY A 25 11.07 -12.87 -8.37
N PRO A 26 10.75 -13.77 -9.32
CA PRO A 26 10.17 -15.08 -9.03
C PRO A 26 11.05 -15.97 -8.14
N GLU A 27 12.37 -15.85 -8.31
CA GLU A 27 13.38 -16.59 -7.55
C GLU A 27 13.72 -15.92 -6.20
N GLY A 28 12.96 -14.90 -5.82
CA GLY A 28 13.19 -14.10 -4.62
C GLY A 28 13.92 -12.79 -4.89
N TRP A 29 14.47 -12.21 -3.82
CA TRP A 29 15.15 -10.92 -3.86
C TRP A 29 16.63 -11.09 -4.17
N ALA A 30 17.17 -10.21 -5.01
CA ALA A 30 18.59 -10.13 -5.30
C ALA A 30 19.09 -8.68 -5.25
N PRO A 31 20.32 -8.43 -4.76
CA PRO A 31 20.94 -7.12 -4.82
C PRO A 31 21.24 -6.74 -6.28
N THR A 32 21.24 -5.44 -6.59
CA THR A 32 21.58 -4.96 -7.95
C THR A 32 22.88 -4.18 -8.00
N GLY A 33 23.29 -3.53 -6.90
CA GLY A 33 24.49 -2.70 -6.85
C GLY A 33 25.71 -3.37 -6.23
N CYS A 34 25.59 -4.57 -5.67
CA CYS A 34 26.67 -5.22 -4.90
C CYS A 34 27.71 -5.98 -5.73
N GLY A 35 27.54 -6.04 -7.05
CA GLY A 35 28.40 -6.83 -7.93
C GLY A 35 28.14 -8.34 -7.81
N ALA A 36 29.11 -9.15 -8.21
CA ALA A 36 28.99 -10.61 -8.15
C ALA A 36 29.37 -11.16 -6.78
N LEU A 37 28.66 -12.20 -6.32
CA LEU A 37 29.03 -12.95 -5.13
C LEU A 37 30.43 -13.57 -5.31
N PRO A 38 31.40 -13.30 -4.41
CA PRO A 38 32.75 -13.84 -4.52
C PRO A 38 32.76 -15.37 -4.49
N GLN A 39 33.34 -15.99 -5.51
CA GLN A 39 33.41 -17.44 -5.62
C GLN A 39 34.30 -18.02 -4.52
N LYS A 40 33.82 -19.09 -3.89
CA LYS A 40 34.58 -19.82 -2.85
C LYS A 40 35.91 -20.31 -3.42
N PRO A 41 37.06 -20.03 -2.77
CA PRO A 41 38.35 -20.49 -3.24
C PRO A 41 38.54 -21.99 -3.02
N ILE A 42 39.36 -22.60 -3.88
CA ILE A 42 39.85 -23.97 -3.71
C ILE A 42 41.08 -23.92 -2.80
N ILE A 43 41.10 -24.77 -1.78
CA ILE A 43 42.20 -24.85 -0.82
C ILE A 43 43.09 -26.02 -1.20
N ASP A 44 44.37 -25.73 -1.44
CA ASP A 44 45.37 -26.75 -1.72
C ASP A 44 46.07 -27.15 -0.42
N SER A 45 45.82 -28.37 0.04
CA SER A 45 46.43 -28.96 1.23
C SER A 45 47.48 -30.03 0.91
N SER A 46 48.00 -30.08 -0.33
CA SER A 46 48.97 -31.09 -0.77
C SER A 46 50.35 -30.94 -0.12
N THR A 47 50.77 -29.71 0.19
CA THR A 47 52.05 -29.37 0.83
C THR A 47 51.85 -28.19 1.78
N ALA A 48 52.79 -27.99 2.71
CA ALA A 48 52.75 -26.86 3.63
C ALA A 48 52.82 -25.52 2.89
N GLU A 49 53.63 -25.45 1.84
CA GLU A 49 53.79 -24.27 0.99
C GLU A 49 52.50 -23.95 0.22
N ALA A 50 51.85 -24.96 -0.36
CA ALA A 50 50.60 -24.79 -1.09
C ALA A 50 49.44 -24.36 -0.16
N PHE A 51 49.41 -24.91 1.06
CA PHE A 51 48.44 -24.51 2.06
C PHE A 51 48.65 -23.07 2.52
N ASN A 52 49.90 -22.68 2.82
CA ASN A 52 50.22 -21.31 3.21
C ASN A 52 49.85 -20.29 2.12
N LYS A 53 50.01 -20.65 0.84
CA LYS A 53 49.51 -19.83 -0.28
C LYS A 53 47.99 -19.72 -0.29
N SER A 54 47.28 -20.81 0.00
CA SER A 54 45.82 -20.84 0.10
C SER A 54 45.27 -19.94 1.21
N ILE A 55 46.02 -19.74 2.31
CA ILE A 55 45.64 -18.79 3.38
C ILE A 55 45.53 -17.35 2.85
N GLY A 56 46.46 -16.93 1.98
CA GLY A 56 46.38 -15.62 1.33
C GLY A 56 45.10 -15.45 0.50
N THR A 57 44.76 -16.47 -0.28
CA THR A 57 43.52 -16.52 -1.07
C THR A 57 42.27 -16.48 -0.20
N ILE A 58 42.25 -17.22 0.93
CA ILE A 58 41.13 -17.20 1.89
C ILE A 58 40.92 -15.79 2.44
N ASN A 59 42.00 -15.12 2.87
CA ASN A 59 41.91 -13.80 3.48
C ASN A 59 41.35 -12.76 2.48
N GLU A 60 41.76 -12.84 1.22
CA GLU A 60 41.24 -11.96 0.17
C GLU A 60 39.77 -12.25 -0.14
N TRP A 61 39.40 -13.52 -0.29
CA TRP A 61 38.02 -13.92 -0.49
C TRP A 61 37.11 -13.47 0.67
N GLN A 62 37.56 -13.59 1.93
CA GLN A 62 36.81 -13.13 3.11
C GLN A 62 36.55 -11.62 3.07
N LYS A 63 37.55 -10.81 2.68
CA LYS A 63 37.37 -9.36 2.54
C LYS A 63 36.33 -9.02 1.47
N GLN A 64 36.43 -9.67 0.31
CA GLN A 64 35.49 -9.45 -0.79
C GLN A 64 34.07 -9.89 -0.39
N LEU A 65 33.95 -11.03 0.29
CA LEU A 65 32.66 -11.54 0.76
C LEU A 65 32.04 -10.61 1.79
N GLN A 66 32.82 -10.07 2.73
CA GLN A 66 32.34 -9.11 3.71
C GLN A 66 31.82 -7.83 3.01
N ALA A 67 32.56 -7.29 2.05
CA ALA A 67 32.13 -6.11 1.30
C ALA A 67 30.83 -6.36 0.52
N TYR A 68 30.71 -7.52 -0.14
CA TYR A 68 29.48 -7.92 -0.81
C TYR A 68 28.31 -8.04 0.19
N HIS A 69 28.54 -8.69 1.33
CA HIS A 69 27.53 -8.90 2.35
C HIS A 69 27.03 -7.58 2.95
N ASP A 70 27.92 -6.66 3.28
CA ASP A 70 27.56 -5.36 3.84
C ASP A 70 26.74 -4.53 2.84
N CYS A 71 27.11 -4.58 1.56
CA CYS A 71 26.31 -3.99 0.50
C CYS A 71 24.91 -4.63 0.43
N MET A 72 24.84 -5.96 0.37
CA MET A 72 23.58 -6.71 0.27
C MET A 72 22.64 -6.36 1.43
N VAL A 73 23.16 -6.30 2.66
CA VAL A 73 22.38 -5.91 3.85
C VAL A 73 21.84 -4.48 3.71
N LYS A 74 22.67 -3.55 3.23
CA LYS A 74 22.24 -2.16 2.99
C LYS A 74 21.10 -2.09 1.99
N GLU A 75 21.21 -2.80 0.86
CA GLU A 75 20.18 -2.80 -0.19
C GLU A 75 18.88 -3.45 0.31
N ALA A 76 18.98 -4.61 0.97
CA ALA A 76 17.82 -5.32 1.51
C ALA A 76 17.04 -4.46 2.53
N ASN A 77 17.75 -3.73 3.40
CA ASN A 77 17.12 -2.86 4.38
C ASN A 77 16.44 -1.64 3.73
N ALA A 78 17.05 -1.08 2.67
CA ALA A 78 16.46 0.02 1.92
C ALA A 78 15.16 -0.42 1.24
N ASP A 79 15.18 -1.56 0.55
CA ASP A 79 14.01 -2.10 -0.15
C ASP A 79 12.90 -2.51 0.83
N SER A 80 13.24 -3.21 1.92
CA SER A 80 12.28 -3.58 2.96
C SER A 80 11.59 -2.34 3.54
N THR A 81 12.34 -1.26 3.77
CA THR A 81 11.77 0.00 4.24
C THR A 81 10.82 0.61 3.20
N ALA A 82 11.20 0.61 1.92
CA ALA A 82 10.40 1.17 0.84
C ALA A 82 9.09 0.38 0.65
N VAL A 83 9.17 -0.95 0.61
CA VAL A 83 8.02 -1.85 0.49
C VAL A 83 7.06 -1.66 1.66
N ASN A 84 7.57 -1.67 2.90
CA ASN A 84 6.73 -1.49 4.08
C ASN A 84 6.02 -0.12 4.06
N LYS A 85 6.74 0.96 3.75
CA LYS A 85 6.14 2.29 3.64
C LYS A 85 5.05 2.34 2.56
N GLY A 86 5.31 1.78 1.38
CA GLY A 86 4.35 1.73 0.28
C GLY A 86 3.10 0.93 0.65
N ALA A 87 3.28 -0.26 1.24
CA ALA A 87 2.18 -1.12 1.67
C ALA A 87 1.33 -0.45 2.76
N THR A 88 1.95 0.14 3.79
CA THR A 88 1.22 0.85 4.84
C THR A 88 0.45 2.06 4.30
N ALA A 89 1.04 2.83 3.38
CA ALA A 89 0.36 3.96 2.76
C ALA A 89 -0.88 3.53 1.96
N GLU A 90 -0.76 2.45 1.18
CA GLU A 90 -1.88 1.94 0.40
C GLU A 90 -2.98 1.34 1.29
N GLN A 91 -2.60 0.61 2.34
CA GLN A 91 -3.56 0.13 3.34
C GLN A 91 -4.32 1.27 4.01
N ALA A 92 -3.63 2.36 4.38
CA ALA A 92 -4.27 3.53 4.97
C ALA A 92 -5.28 4.16 4.00
N ARG A 93 -4.91 4.30 2.71
CA ARG A 93 -5.78 4.84 1.66
C ARG A 93 -7.05 4.00 1.47
N ILE A 94 -6.91 2.66 1.49
CA ILE A 94 -8.04 1.74 1.37
C ILE A 94 -8.96 1.86 2.59
N ASN A 95 -8.40 1.90 3.80
CA ASN A 95 -9.17 2.04 5.03
C ASN A 95 -9.97 3.36 5.07
N GLU A 96 -9.36 4.46 4.64
CA GLU A 96 -10.03 5.76 4.53
C GLU A 96 -11.19 5.71 3.53
N ALA A 97 -10.99 5.07 2.38
CA ALA A 97 -12.05 4.90 1.38
C ALA A 97 -13.23 4.07 1.92
N ILE A 98 -12.94 2.98 2.64
CA ILE A 98 -13.97 2.14 3.28
C ILE A 98 -14.75 2.94 4.32
N GLU A 99 -14.05 3.68 5.18
CA GLU A 99 -14.68 4.50 6.22
C GLU A 99 -15.61 5.55 5.61
N LYS A 100 -15.16 6.22 4.55
CA LYS A 100 -15.98 7.21 3.84
C LYS A 100 -17.25 6.60 3.24
N VAL A 101 -17.14 5.43 2.61
CA VAL A 101 -18.31 4.71 2.06
C VAL A 101 -19.28 4.31 3.18
N ASN A 102 -18.78 3.87 4.32
CA ASN A 102 -19.62 3.51 5.48
C ASN A 102 -20.36 4.73 6.05
N GLN A 103 -19.69 5.88 6.13
CA GLN A 103 -20.30 7.14 6.54
C GLN A 103 -21.40 7.59 5.56
N ASP A 104 -21.10 7.58 4.26
CA ASP A 104 -22.05 7.96 3.20
C ASP A 104 -23.27 7.03 3.19
N ALA A 105 -23.07 5.71 3.36
CA ALA A 105 -24.15 4.73 3.46
C ALA A 105 -25.02 4.95 4.70
N THR A 106 -24.42 5.29 5.84
CA THR A 106 -25.14 5.59 7.08
C THR A 106 -25.97 6.87 6.95
N ALA A 107 -25.38 7.93 6.40
CA ALA A 107 -26.10 9.18 6.11
C ALA A 107 -27.26 8.96 5.12
N GLY A 108 -27.04 8.13 4.09
CA GLY A 108 -28.06 7.72 3.13
C GLY A 108 -29.24 7.01 3.79
N ARG A 109 -28.98 6.02 4.67
CA ARG A 109 -30.03 5.32 5.44
C ARG A 109 -30.86 6.29 6.28
N GLN A 110 -30.20 7.16 7.05
CA GLN A 110 -30.89 8.15 7.89
C GLN A 110 -31.76 9.11 7.08
N LYS A 111 -31.32 9.50 5.88
CA LYS A 111 -32.10 10.36 4.98
C LYS A 111 -33.35 9.67 4.47
N VAL A 112 -33.24 8.40 4.08
CA VAL A 112 -34.39 7.60 3.62
C VAL A 112 -35.39 7.41 4.76
N GLU A 113 -34.93 7.04 5.95
CA GLU A 113 -35.77 6.87 7.14
C GLU A 113 -36.56 8.15 7.45
N ARG A 114 -35.89 9.31 7.55
CA ARG A 114 -36.57 10.61 7.77
C ARG A 114 -37.59 10.95 6.69
N SER A 115 -37.29 10.61 5.43
CA SER A 115 -38.20 10.86 4.30
C SER A 115 -39.43 9.95 4.36
N SER A 116 -39.28 8.72 4.87
CA SER A 116 -40.39 7.77 5.07
C SER A 116 -41.22 8.04 6.32
N SER A 117 -40.71 8.80 7.29
CA SER A 117 -41.41 9.14 8.55
C SER A 117 -42.20 10.47 8.51
N SER A 118 -42.30 11.14 7.36
CA SER A 118 -43.19 12.30 7.23
C SER A 118 -44.66 11.83 7.33
N PRO A 119 -45.47 12.33 8.28
CA PRO A 119 -46.87 11.94 8.39
C PRO A 119 -47.62 12.38 7.13
N SER A 120 -48.30 11.46 6.46
CA SER A 120 -49.36 11.83 5.52
C SER A 120 -50.30 12.81 6.22
N PRO A 121 -50.72 13.92 5.59
CA PRO A 121 -51.66 14.83 6.22
C PRO A 121 -52.94 14.04 6.53
N VAL A 122 -53.22 13.83 7.81
CA VAL A 122 -54.46 13.24 8.27
C VAL A 122 -55.55 14.24 7.85
N LEU A 123 -56.31 13.88 6.83
CA LEU A 123 -57.55 14.57 6.46
C LEU A 123 -58.48 14.47 7.67
N VAL A 124 -58.49 15.50 8.50
CA VAL A 124 -59.47 15.65 9.57
C VAL A 124 -60.83 15.90 8.89
N PRO A 125 -61.83 15.01 9.05
CA PRO A 125 -63.14 15.28 8.50
C PRO A 125 -63.77 16.49 9.20
N PRO A 126 -64.51 17.35 8.48
CA PRO A 126 -65.10 18.54 9.08
C PRO A 126 -66.16 18.17 10.11
N ALA A 127 -66.12 18.87 11.25
CA ALA A 127 -67.14 18.77 12.29
C ALA A 127 -68.48 19.24 11.73
N GLY A 128 -69.43 18.32 11.56
CA GLY A 128 -70.75 18.62 11.01
C GLY A 128 -71.80 17.58 11.39
N THR A 129 -72.64 17.97 12.35
CA THR A 129 -74.07 17.63 12.47
C THR A 129 -74.44 16.19 12.80
N MET A 130 -74.68 15.92 14.09
CA MET A 130 -75.59 14.85 14.53
C MET A 130 -77.03 15.40 14.50
N PRO A 131 -77.94 14.88 13.67
CA PRO A 131 -79.37 15.14 13.84
C PRO A 131 -79.91 14.26 14.97
N GLY A 132 -80.83 14.83 15.75
CA GLY A 132 -81.40 14.23 16.94
C GLY A 132 -82.07 12.87 16.69
N GLY A 133 -82.05 12.05 17.74
CA GLY A 133 -82.85 10.84 17.87
C GLY A 133 -83.47 10.80 19.26
N GLN A 134 -84.67 11.37 19.37
CA GLN A 134 -85.62 11.20 20.47
C GLN A 134 -86.21 9.78 20.39
N GLY A 135 -86.45 9.12 21.52
CA GLY A 135 -87.45 8.05 21.57
C GLY A 135 -87.20 6.92 22.56
N TYR A 136 -87.87 7.04 23.71
CA TYR A 136 -88.37 6.03 24.66
C TYR A 136 -87.44 4.93 25.18
#